data_AF-A0A2A5FCP6-F1
#
_entry.id   AF-A0A2A5FCP6-F1
#
_cell.length_a   1.000
_cell.length_b   1.000
_cell.length_c   1.000
_cell.angle_alpha   90.00
_cell.angle_beta   90.00
_cell.angle_gamma   90.00
#
_symmetry.space_group_name_H-M   'P 1'
#
loop_
_entity.id
_entity.type
_entity.pdbx_description
1 polymer ?
#
loop_
_entity_poly.entity_id
_entity_poly.type
_entity_poly.pdbx_seq_one_letter_code
_entity_poly.pdbx_strand_id
1 'polypeptide(L)'
;MNTKIGTTFGLALLMAIAVVATMFALGMFSTSQVHAADGVLNDAPATKVHDVTFTPSSDSVNAAASWNVTFGVSAALVAGTGTITIQFPSGVVLPETMDKSRVSAGAGTDIVPLTSDPTITTS
;
A
#
# COMPACT_ATOMS: atom_id res chain seq x y z
N MET A 1 42.72 14.69 -62.10
CA MET A 1 41.69 15.42 -61.33
C MET A 1 41.80 15.01 -59.88
N ASN A 2 42.02 15.98 -58.98
CA ASN A 2 42.34 15.75 -57.57
C ASN A 2 41.08 15.34 -56.80
N THR A 3 41.05 14.12 -56.25
CA THR A 3 39.89 13.50 -55.59
C THR A 3 39.46 14.26 -54.32
N LYS A 4 38.40 15.08 -54.43
CA LYS A 4 37.77 15.86 -53.35
C LYS A 4 36.54 15.13 -52.75
N ILE A 5 36.66 13.83 -52.48
CA ILE A 5 35.55 13.03 -51.91
C ILE A 5 35.71 12.80 -50.40
N GLY A 6 36.94 12.73 -49.88
CA GLY A 6 37.18 12.55 -48.43
C GLY A 6 37.00 13.81 -47.60
N THR A 7 37.28 14.99 -48.15
CA THR A 7 37.23 16.27 -47.41
C THR A 7 35.81 16.82 -47.26
N THR A 8 34.91 16.49 -48.18
CA THR A 8 33.50 16.94 -48.13
C THR A 8 32.68 16.14 -47.12
N PHE A 9 32.92 14.82 -47.00
CA PHE A 9 32.28 14.00 -45.96
C PHE A 9 32.72 14.42 -44.55
N GLY A 10 34.03 14.63 -44.34
CA GLY A 10 34.55 15.08 -43.05
C GLY A 10 34.04 16.46 -42.65
N LEU A 11 33.97 17.41 -43.59
CA LEU A 11 33.39 18.73 -43.33
C LEU A 11 31.88 18.65 -43.04
N ALA A 12 31.14 17.81 -43.78
CA ALA A 12 29.71 17.61 -43.54
C ALA A 12 29.43 17.01 -42.15
N LEU A 13 30.24 16.04 -41.72
CA LEU A 13 30.15 15.46 -40.38
C LEU A 13 30.43 16.50 -39.29
N LEU A 14 31.45 17.33 -39.47
CA LEU A 14 31.77 18.40 -38.53
C LEU A 14 30.64 19.43 -38.42
N MET A 15 30.04 19.81 -39.54
CA MET A 15 28.88 20.71 -39.55
C MET A 15 27.65 20.08 -38.87
N ALA A 16 27.41 18.78 -39.08
CA ALA A 16 26.31 18.08 -38.42
C ALA A 16 26.48 18.06 -36.89
N ILE A 17 27.70 17.78 -36.40
CA ILE A 17 27.99 17.79 -34.97
C ILE A 17 27.88 19.22 -34.38
N ALA A 18 28.36 20.23 -35.10
CA ALA A 18 28.25 21.63 -34.68
C ALA A 18 26.80 22.08 -34.52
N VAL A 19 25.91 21.65 -35.42
CA VAL A 19 24.46 21.93 -35.34
C VAL A 19 23.82 21.23 -34.14
N VAL A 20 24.14 19.95 -33.90
CA VAL A 20 23.63 19.23 -32.73
C VAL A 20 24.11 19.88 -31.42
N ALA A 21 25.36 20.35 -31.37
CA ALA A 21 25.92 21.04 -30.22
C ALA A 21 25.26 22.40 -29.96
N THR A 22 24.92 23.18 -31.00
CA THR A 22 24.20 24.46 -30.83
C THR A 22 22.75 24.24 -30.42
N MET A 23 22.09 23.20 -30.95
CA MET A 23 20.75 22.80 -30.51
C MET A 23 20.75 22.35 -29.03
N PHE A 24 21.80 21.66 -28.57
CA PHE A 24 21.99 21.32 -27.16
C PHE A 24 22.20 22.57 -26.29
N ALA A 25 23.09 23.47 -26.70
CA ALA A 25 23.39 24.69 -25.94
C ALA A 25 22.21 25.68 -25.87
N LEU A 26 21.36 25.71 -26.90
CA LEU A 26 20.14 26.54 -26.94
C LEU A 26 18.95 25.88 -26.24
N GLY A 27 19.11 24.70 -25.62
CA GLY A 27 18.07 24.03 -24.83
C GLY A 27 16.86 23.56 -25.64
N MET A 28 16.99 23.46 -26.97
CA MET A 28 15.89 23.05 -27.85
C MET A 28 15.70 21.53 -27.91
N PHE A 29 16.54 20.76 -27.21
CA PHE A 29 16.24 19.38 -26.84
C PHE A 29 15.35 19.37 -25.59
N SER A 30 14.04 19.31 -25.82
CA SER A 30 13.10 18.94 -24.77
C SER A 30 13.20 17.44 -24.53
N THR A 31 13.87 17.04 -23.46
CA THR A 31 13.70 15.68 -22.95
C THR A 31 12.37 15.64 -22.21
N SER A 32 11.45 14.76 -22.61
CA SER A 32 10.30 14.46 -21.76
C SER A 32 10.84 14.03 -20.40
N GLN A 33 10.52 14.78 -19.33
CA GLN A 33 10.85 14.35 -17.98
C GLN A 33 10.11 13.04 -17.71
N VAL A 34 10.86 11.94 -17.59
CA VAL A 34 10.32 10.72 -17.00
C VAL A 34 10.35 10.95 -15.49
N HIS A 35 9.27 11.51 -14.95
CA HIS A 35 9.03 11.41 -13.52
C HIS A 35 8.94 9.91 -13.20
N ALA A 36 9.83 9.41 -12.35
CA ALA A 36 9.47 8.25 -11.56
C ALA A 36 8.26 8.71 -10.73
N ALA A 37 7.08 8.20 -11.07
CA ALA A 37 5.92 8.41 -10.23
C ALA A 37 6.27 7.80 -8.86
N ASP A 38 6.64 8.67 -7.91
CA ASP A 38 6.53 8.40 -6.48
C ASP A 38 5.05 8.13 -6.23
N GLY A 39 4.64 6.88 -6.41
CA GLY A 39 3.23 6.56 -6.57
C GLY A 39 2.91 5.32 -7.40
N VAL A 40 3.90 4.63 -7.99
CA VAL A 40 3.70 3.20 -8.31
C VAL A 40 3.75 2.42 -6.99
N LEU A 41 2.70 2.58 -6.18
CA LEU A 41 2.21 1.45 -5.43
C LEU A 41 1.86 0.44 -6.52
N ASN A 42 2.55 -0.69 -6.54
CA ASN A 42 2.08 -1.83 -7.31
C ASN A 42 0.58 -1.99 -7.00
N ASP A 43 -0.27 -1.71 -7.98
CA ASP A 43 -1.72 -1.87 -7.94
C ASP A 43 -2.08 -3.37 -8.00
N ALA A 44 -1.39 -4.17 -7.18
CA ALA A 44 -2.06 -5.32 -6.61
C ALA A 44 -3.11 -4.71 -5.67
N PRO A 45 -4.37 -5.13 -5.73
CA PRO A 45 -5.37 -4.65 -4.78
C PRO A 45 -5.04 -5.27 -3.43
N ALA A 46 -4.06 -4.72 -2.73
CA ALA A 46 -3.95 -4.89 -1.30
C ALA A 46 -5.23 -4.27 -0.76
N THR A 47 -6.17 -5.11 -0.33
CA THR A 47 -7.39 -4.71 0.36
C THR A 47 -7.02 -3.68 1.42
N LYS A 48 -7.37 -2.41 1.17
CA LYS A 48 -7.09 -1.31 2.08
C LYS A 48 -8.18 -1.30 3.14
N VAL A 49 -7.76 -1.42 4.39
CA VAL A 49 -8.62 -1.21 5.55
C VAL A 49 -8.78 0.31 5.77
N HIS A 50 -10.01 0.77 5.97
CA HIS A 50 -10.35 2.17 6.23
C HIS A 50 -11.49 2.26 7.26
N ASP A 51 -11.86 3.46 7.72
CA ASP A 51 -12.98 3.70 8.64
C ASP A 51 -13.02 2.78 9.86
N VAL A 52 -11.88 2.64 10.55
CA VAL A 52 -11.76 1.78 11.72
C VAL A 52 -12.38 2.47 12.94
N THR A 53 -13.36 1.82 13.54
CA THR A 53 -13.93 2.21 14.84
C THR A 53 -13.67 1.09 15.84
N PHE A 54 -13.22 1.48 17.03
CA PHE A 54 -12.80 0.57 18.08
C PHE A 54 -13.36 1.08 19.41
N THR A 55 -14.46 0.50 19.87
CA THR A 55 -15.23 1.06 20.98
C THR A 55 -15.40 0.04 22.11
N PRO A 56 -14.92 0.33 23.33
CA PRO A 56 -15.19 -0.52 24.48
C PRO A 56 -16.60 -0.26 25.02
N SER A 57 -17.17 -1.25 25.70
CA SER A 57 -18.46 -1.10 26.40
C SER A 57 -18.37 -0.29 27.70
N SER A 58 -17.14 -0.01 28.17
CA SER A 58 -16.88 0.78 29.38
C SER A 58 -15.51 1.44 29.29
N ASP A 59 -15.43 2.71 29.69
CA ASP A 59 -14.18 3.47 29.82
C ASP A 59 -13.64 3.47 31.26
N SER A 60 -14.26 2.70 32.15
CA SER A 60 -13.86 2.64 33.55
C SER A 60 -12.61 1.77 33.74
N VAL A 61 -11.66 2.27 34.53
CA VAL A 61 -10.44 1.53 34.87
C VAL A 61 -10.81 0.23 35.61
N ASN A 62 -10.14 -0.87 35.27
CA ASN A 62 -10.36 -2.21 35.83
C ASN A 62 -11.77 -2.79 35.64
N ALA A 63 -12.59 -2.20 34.76
CA ALA A 63 -13.88 -2.77 34.41
C ALA A 63 -13.72 -3.87 33.36
N ALA A 64 -14.53 -4.92 33.46
CA ALA A 64 -14.71 -5.85 32.36
C ALA A 64 -15.39 -5.12 31.20
N ALA A 65 -14.82 -5.23 30.00
CA ALA A 65 -15.33 -4.58 28.81
C ALA A 65 -15.46 -5.58 27.65
N SER A 66 -16.50 -5.40 26.85
CA SER A 66 -16.61 -5.98 25.51
C SER A 66 -16.19 -4.93 24.48
N TRP A 67 -15.63 -5.36 23.36
CA TRP A 67 -15.16 -4.46 22.31
C TRP A 67 -15.92 -4.71 21.03
N ASN A 68 -16.45 -3.64 20.43
CA ASN A 68 -16.95 -3.67 19.07
C ASN A 68 -15.91 -3.04 18.14
N VAL A 69 -15.47 -3.82 17.15
CA VAL A 69 -14.47 -3.40 16.17
C VAL A 69 -15.09 -3.46 14.79
N THR A 70 -15.20 -2.30 14.13
CA THR A 70 -15.74 -2.20 12.78
C THR A 70 -14.72 -1.53 11.88
N PHE A 71 -14.59 -1.99 10.65
CA PHE A 71 -13.69 -1.41 9.66
C PHE A 71 -14.25 -1.62 8.25
N GLY A 72 -13.99 -0.67 7.37
CA GLY A 72 -14.22 -0.78 5.93
C GLY A 72 -13.06 -1.47 5.22
N VAL A 73 -13.35 -2.15 4.11
CA VAL A 73 -12.35 -2.78 3.23
C VAL A 73 -12.60 -2.32 1.80
N SER A 74 -11.53 -2.01 1.06
CA SER A 74 -11.65 -1.51 -0.32
C SER A 74 -12.09 -2.57 -1.34
N ALA A 75 -12.10 -3.84 -0.95
CA ALA A 75 -12.61 -4.96 -1.75
C ALA A 75 -13.13 -6.08 -0.83
N ALA A 76 -13.96 -6.97 -1.38
CA ALA A 76 -14.55 -8.08 -0.65
C ALA A 76 -13.46 -9.01 -0.07
N LEU A 77 -13.64 -9.42 1.19
CA LEU A 77 -12.77 -10.40 1.83
C LEU A 77 -13.12 -11.80 1.34
N VAL A 78 -12.09 -12.59 1.02
CA VAL A 78 -12.26 -14.01 0.68
C VAL A 78 -12.00 -14.83 1.95
N ALA A 79 -12.93 -15.73 2.26
CA ALA A 79 -12.80 -16.58 3.44
C ALA A 79 -11.55 -17.50 3.33
N GLY A 80 -10.79 -17.60 4.43
CA GLY A 80 -9.64 -18.50 4.53
C GLY A 80 -8.35 -18.04 3.82
N THR A 81 -8.30 -16.81 3.27
CA THR A 81 -7.13 -16.33 2.52
C THR A 81 -6.20 -15.40 3.31
N GLY A 82 -6.51 -15.12 4.58
CA GLY A 82 -5.70 -14.21 5.39
C GLY A 82 -6.12 -14.16 6.86
N THR A 83 -5.43 -13.31 7.61
CA THR A 83 -5.63 -13.10 9.05
C THR A 83 -6.04 -11.66 9.31
N ILE A 84 -7.02 -11.46 10.20
CA ILE A 84 -7.35 -10.15 10.76
C ILE A 84 -6.64 -10.02 12.10
N THR A 85 -5.79 -9.01 12.24
CA THR A 85 -5.07 -8.74 13.51
C THR A 85 -5.73 -7.57 14.22
N ILE A 86 -6.20 -7.82 15.44
CA ILE A 86 -6.77 -6.80 16.33
C ILE A 86 -5.75 -6.50 17.42
N GLN A 87 -5.21 -5.28 17.42
CA GLN A 87 -4.28 -4.82 18.45
C GLN A 87 -5.04 -3.99 19.48
N PHE A 88 -5.11 -4.48 20.71
CA PHE A 88 -5.72 -3.73 21.81
C PHE A 88 -4.80 -2.59 22.29
N PRO A 89 -5.37 -1.46 22.76
CA PRO A 89 -4.61 -0.38 23.37
C PRO A 89 -3.81 -0.85 24.59
N SER A 90 -2.77 -0.10 24.93
CA SER A 90 -2.00 -0.33 26.16
C SER A 90 -2.91 -0.22 27.40
N GLY A 91 -2.65 -1.09 28.39
CA GLY A 91 -3.45 -1.17 29.62
C GLY A 91 -4.68 -2.09 29.53
N VAL A 92 -5.03 -2.58 28.34
CA VAL A 92 -6.02 -3.66 28.20
C VAL A 92 -5.35 -5.00 28.47
N VAL A 93 -5.92 -5.76 29.40
CA VAL A 93 -5.48 -7.12 29.71
C VAL A 93 -6.47 -8.10 29.10
N LEU A 94 -5.98 -9.01 28.26
CA LEU A 94 -6.79 -10.11 27.76
C LEU A 94 -6.85 -11.22 28.81
N PRO A 95 -8.00 -11.89 28.97
CA PRO A 95 -8.10 -13.05 29.86
C PRO A 95 -7.23 -14.20 29.34
N GLU A 96 -6.71 -15.04 30.24
CA GLU A 96 -5.88 -16.21 29.89
C GLU A 96 -6.64 -17.23 29.02
N THR A 97 -7.96 -17.31 29.22
CA THR A 97 -8.86 -18.20 28.48
C THR A 97 -10.10 -17.44 28.02
N MET A 98 -10.59 -17.77 26.83
CA MET A 98 -11.80 -17.19 26.27
C MET A 98 -12.61 -18.27 25.58
N ASP A 99 -13.90 -18.39 25.91
CA ASP A 99 -14.82 -19.34 25.27
C ASP A 99 -15.22 -18.83 23.87
N LYS A 100 -15.38 -19.74 22.91
CA LYS A 100 -15.78 -19.42 21.53
C LYS A 100 -17.03 -18.56 21.39
N SER A 101 -17.96 -18.59 22.34
CA SER A 101 -19.17 -17.74 22.36
C SER A 101 -18.88 -16.26 22.64
N ARG A 102 -17.67 -15.92 23.09
CA ARG A 102 -17.26 -14.55 23.42
C ARG A 102 -16.71 -13.78 22.22
N VAL A 103 -16.45 -14.46 21.11
CA VAL A 103 -15.92 -13.85 19.88
C VAL A 103 -16.83 -14.21 18.72
N SER A 104 -17.23 -13.20 17.98
CA SER A 104 -18.01 -13.34 16.77
C SER A 104 -17.57 -12.31 15.75
N ALA A 105 -17.62 -12.68 14.47
CA ALA A 105 -17.27 -11.80 13.38
C ALA A 105 -18.25 -11.97 12.23
N GLY A 106 -18.40 -10.95 11.42
CA GLY A 106 -19.16 -11.03 10.18
C GLY A 106 -19.30 -9.67 9.50
N ALA A 107 -20.11 -9.62 8.45
CA ALA A 107 -20.25 -8.46 7.59
C ALA A 107 -21.68 -7.92 7.65
N GLY A 108 -21.84 -6.70 8.17
CA GLY A 108 -23.14 -6.07 8.33
C GLY A 108 -23.97 -6.73 9.44
N THR A 109 -25.12 -7.28 9.10
CA THR A 109 -26.03 -7.94 10.06
C THR A 109 -25.73 -9.40 10.30
N ASP A 110 -24.90 -10.02 9.46
CA ASP A 110 -24.47 -11.40 9.64
C ASP A 110 -23.32 -11.42 10.65
N ILE A 111 -23.55 -12.04 11.82
CA ILE A 111 -22.57 -12.16 12.90
C ILE A 111 -22.49 -13.65 13.26
N VAL A 112 -21.32 -14.24 13.05
CA VAL A 112 -21.10 -15.68 13.23
C VAL A 112 -20.12 -15.91 14.38
N PRO A 113 -20.47 -16.72 15.39
CA PRO A 113 -19.55 -17.08 16.47
C PRO A 113 -18.44 -18.00 16.00
N LEU A 114 -17.35 -18.07 16.76
CA LEU A 114 -16.29 -19.04 16.50
C LEU A 114 -16.78 -20.49 16.68
N THR A 115 -16.18 -21.42 15.93
CA THR A 115 -16.49 -22.85 16.01
C THR A 115 -15.70 -23.57 17.11
N SER A 116 -14.56 -23.02 17.50
CA SER A 116 -13.64 -23.53 18.54
C SER A 116 -13.10 -22.37 19.38
N ASP A 117 -12.62 -22.68 20.59
CA ASP A 117 -12.07 -21.66 21.50
C ASP A 117 -10.84 -20.97 20.88
N PRO A 118 -10.76 -19.62 20.96
CA PRO A 118 -9.61 -18.89 20.44
C PRO A 118 -8.35 -19.19 21.27
N THR A 119 -7.20 -19.26 20.59
CA THR A 119 -5.90 -19.25 21.25
C THR A 119 -5.54 -17.83 21.65
N ILE A 120 -5.30 -17.59 22.94
CA ILE A 120 -4.85 -16.29 23.44
C ILE A 120 -3.33 -16.36 23.68
N THR A 121 -2.59 -15.48 22.99
CA THR A 121 -1.15 -15.32 23.18
C THR A 121 -0.89 -13.92 23.70
N THR A 122 -0.34 -13.81 24.91
CA THR A 122 0.11 -12.55 25.50
C THR A 122 1.62 -12.42 25.30
N SER A 123 2.08 -11.31 24.71
CA SER A 123 3.51 -11.00 24.50
C SER A 123 4.02 -9.94 25.46
#